data_AF-A0A3D2RX54-F1
#
_entry.id   AF-A0A3D2RX54-F1
#
_cell.length_a   1.000
_cell.length_b   1.000
_cell.length_c   1.000
_cell.angle_alpha   90.00
_cell.angle_beta   90.00
_cell.angle_gamma   90.00
#
_symmetry.space_group_name_H-M   'P 1'
#
loop_
_entity.id
_entity.type
_entity.pdbx_description
1 polymer ?
#
loop_
_entity_poly.entity_id
_entity_poly.type
_entity_poly.pdbx_seq_one_letter_code
_entity_poly.pdbx_strand_id
1 'polypeptide(L)' 'MDSMTSRQRVLAALGREPVDRTPVCNPTSVATVELMDLVDASFPEANRQPELMARLAATGYTELGFDTIMP' A
#
# COMPACT_ATOMS: atom_id res chain seq x y z
N MET A 1 3.81 -20.56 -13.36
CA MET A 1 3.53 -19.19 -13.83
C MET A 1 4.76 -18.36 -13.57
N ASP A 2 5.11 -17.46 -14.46
CA ASP A 2 6.19 -16.49 -14.22
C ASP A 2 5.81 -15.56 -13.06
N SER A 3 6.81 -15.06 -12.33
CA SER A 3 6.60 -14.13 -11.22
C SER A 3 6.02 -12.80 -11.72
N MET A 4 4.89 -12.36 -11.14
CA MET A 4 4.29 -11.07 -11.45
C MET A 4 4.82 -9.96 -10.52
N THR A 5 4.89 -8.73 -11.03
CA THR A 5 4.98 -7.54 -10.18
C THR A 5 3.68 -7.32 -9.41
N SER A 6 3.72 -6.60 -8.29
CA SER A 6 2.52 -6.25 -7.52
C SER A 6 1.44 -5.57 -8.39
N ARG A 7 1.84 -4.60 -9.23
CA ARG A 7 0.92 -3.93 -10.16
C ARG A 7 0.24 -4.91 -11.12
N GLN A 8 1.00 -5.81 -11.75
CA GLN A 8 0.45 -6.79 -12.69
C GLN A 8 -0.54 -7.72 -11.98
N ARG A 9 -0.18 -8.23 -10.80
CA ARG A 9 -1.02 -9.14 -10.02
C ARG A 9 -2.35 -8.51 -9.63
N VAL A 10 -2.34 -7.26 -9.15
CA VAL A 10 -3.55 -6.54 -8.75
C VAL A 10 -4.48 -6.30 -9.94
N LEU A 11 -3.94 -5.82 -11.07
CA LEU A 11 -4.75 -5.54 -12.25
C LEU A 11 -5.35 -6.81 -12.86
N ALA A 12 -4.58 -7.90 -12.94
CA ALA A 12 -5.05 -9.20 -13.39
C ALA A 12 -6.17 -9.74 -12.49
N ALA A 13 -6.01 -9.66 -11.16
CA ALA A 13 -7.04 -10.10 -10.22
C ALA A 13 -8.35 -9.31 -10.37
N LEU A 14 -8.28 -7.99 -10.53
CA LEU A 14 -9.46 -7.15 -10.80
C LEU A 14 -10.12 -7.48 -12.15
N GLY A 15 -9.31 -7.84 -13.15
CA GLY A 15 -9.75 -8.32 -14.46
C GLY A 15 -10.26 -9.77 -14.48
N ARG A 16 -10.20 -10.48 -13.34
CA ARG A 16 -10.51 -11.93 -13.23
C ARG A 16 -9.62 -12.81 -14.12
N GLU A 17 -8.40 -12.37 -14.37
CA GLU A 17 -7.37 -13.13 -15.07
C GLU A 17 -6.60 -14.04 -14.11
N PRO A 18 -5.92 -15.09 -14.60
CA PRO A 18 -5.02 -15.90 -13.77
C PRO A 18 -3.91 -15.07 -13.14
N VAL A 19 -3.60 -15.35 -11.87
CA VAL A 19 -2.54 -14.67 -11.09
C VAL A 19 -1.55 -15.69 -10.53
N ASP A 20 -0.30 -15.26 -10.32
CA ASP A 20 0.76 -16.08 -9.73
C ASP A 20 0.53 -16.41 -8.25
N ARG A 21 -0.14 -15.51 -7.52
CA ARG A 21 -0.74 -15.70 -6.19
C ARG A 21 -1.87 -14.70 -5.98
N THR A 22 -2.72 -14.92 -4.97
CA THR A 22 -3.72 -13.93 -4.56
C THR A 22 -3.04 -12.63 -4.13
N PRO A 23 -3.41 -11.45 -4.69
CA PRO A 23 -2.88 -10.18 -4.23
C PRO A 23 -3.44 -9.79 -2.87
N VAL A 24 -2.66 -9.07 -2.08
CA VAL A 24 -3.09 -8.46 -0.81
C VAL A 24 -3.17 -6.96 -1.01
N CYS A 25 -4.39 -6.40 -0.90
CA CYS A 25 -4.63 -4.97 -1.14
C CYS A 25 -5.39 -4.36 0.04
N ASN A 26 -5.20 -3.06 0.24
CA ASN A 26 -5.97 -2.23 1.17
C ASN A 26 -6.56 -1.08 0.35
N PRO A 27 -7.86 -1.12 -0.01
CA PRO A 27 -8.51 -0.09 -0.83
C PRO A 27 -8.97 1.13 -0.02
N THR A 28 -8.83 1.07 1.31
CA THR A 28 -9.13 2.15 2.25
C THR A 28 -7.81 2.71 2.79
N SER A 29 -7.85 3.47 3.89
CA SER A 29 -6.62 3.96 4.52
C SER A 29 -5.79 2.82 5.13
N VAL A 30 -4.46 2.96 5.03
CA VAL A 30 -3.46 2.09 5.68
C VAL A 30 -3.02 2.66 7.03
N ALA A 31 -3.35 3.92 7.31
CA ALA A 31 -2.80 4.67 8.42
C ALA A 31 -3.22 4.08 9.78
N THR A 32 -2.23 3.63 10.55
CA THR A 32 -2.36 3.31 11.98
C THR A 32 -1.41 4.20 12.77
N VAL A 33 -1.66 4.37 14.07
CA VAL A 33 -0.76 5.16 14.94
C VAL A 33 0.66 4.60 14.94
N GLU A 34 0.81 3.27 14.96
CA GLU A 34 2.11 2.61 14.91
C GLU A 34 2.88 2.92 13.61
N LEU A 35 2.19 2.95 12.47
CA LEU A 35 2.81 3.31 11.19
C LEU A 35 3.14 4.80 11.11
N MET A 36 2.31 5.66 11.71
CA MET A 36 2.60 7.10 11.82
C MET A 36 3.88 7.34 12.64
N ASP A 37 4.01 6.66 13.79
CA ASP A 37 5.19 6.76 14.66
C ASP A 37 6.43 6.19 13.98
N LEU A 38 6.30 5.08 13.25
CA LEU A 38 7.41 4.44 12.53
C LEU A 38 8.05 5.35 11.47
N VAL A 39 7.26 6.20 10.82
CA VAL A 39 7.73 7.06 9.73
C VAL A 39 7.57 8.55 10.00
N ASP A 40 7.46 8.97 11.26
CA ASP A 40 7.32 10.38 11.66
C ASP A 40 6.26 11.14 10.83
N ALA A 41 5.10 10.53 10.59
CA ALA A 41 4.06 11.05 9.69
C ALA A 41 2.68 11.06 10.37
N SER A 42 2.58 11.71 11.52
CA SER A 42 1.34 11.77 12.30
C SER A 42 0.26 12.64 11.64
N PHE A 43 -1.00 12.26 11.87
CA PHE A 43 -2.13 13.16 11.63
C PHE A 43 -2.18 14.27 12.69
N PRO A 44 -2.63 15.49 12.34
CA PRO A 44 -3.17 15.89 11.04
C PRO A 44 -2.11 16.31 10.01
N GLU A 45 -0.83 16.33 10.34
CA GLU A 45 0.21 16.92 9.48
C GLU A 45 0.42 16.15 8.19
N ALA A 46 0.38 14.80 8.24
CA ALA A 46 0.46 14.00 7.02
C ALA A 46 -0.71 14.26 6.06
N ASN A 47 -1.87 14.76 6.51
CA ASN A 47 -2.98 15.17 5.64
C ASN A 47 -2.73 16.50 4.92
N ARG A 48 -1.68 17.25 5.29
CA ARG A 48 -1.38 18.59 4.77
C ARG A 48 -0.09 18.66 3.97
N GLN A 49 0.84 17.74 4.25
CA GLN A 49 2.13 17.67 3.57
C GLN A 49 2.18 16.43 2.66
N PRO A 50 2.36 16.61 1.33
CA PRO A 50 2.33 15.50 0.40
C PRO A 50 3.44 14.49 0.63
N GLU A 51 4.63 14.92 1.05
CA GLU A 51 5.77 14.05 1.34
C GLU A 51 5.49 13.15 2.55
N LEU A 52 4.86 13.69 3.59
CA LEU A 52 4.46 12.91 4.76
C LEU A 52 3.38 11.88 4.39
N MET A 53 2.38 12.27 3.59
CA MET A 53 1.35 11.33 3.13
C MET A 53 1.93 10.20 2.28
N ALA A 54 2.80 10.55 1.32
CA ALA A 54 3.43 9.57 0.45
C ALA A 54 4.28 8.57 1.25
N ARG A 55 5.01 9.06 2.26
CA ARG A 55 5.80 8.23 3.16
C ARG A 55 4.93 7.30 4.01
N LEU A 56 3.83 7.81 4.57
CA LEU A 56 2.88 6.98 5.35
C LEU A 56 2.22 5.91 4.47
N ALA A 57 1.72 6.28 3.29
CA ALA A 57 1.08 5.35 2.36
C ALA A 57 2.04 4.23 1.89
N ALA A 58 3.33 4.56 1.72
CA ALA A 58 4.35 3.61 1.29
C ALA A 58 4.55 2.44 2.28
N THR A 59 4.24 2.63 3.56
CA THR A 59 4.40 1.58 4.59
C THR A 59 3.52 0.36 4.32
N GLY A 60 2.40 0.52 3.61
CA GLY A 60 1.61 -0.61 3.12
C GLY A 60 2.42 -1.57 2.25
N TYR A 61 3.33 -1.04 1.43
CA TYR A 61 4.23 -1.85 0.61
C TYR A 61 5.50 -2.25 1.36
N THR A 62 6.17 -1.31 2.05
CA THR A 62 7.50 -1.56 2.62
C THR A 62 7.48 -2.39 3.90
N GLU A 63 6.47 -2.20 4.75
CA GLU A 63 6.39 -2.84 6.08
C GLU A 63 5.37 -3.97 6.10
N LEU A 64 4.22 -3.79 5.44
CA LEU A 64 3.14 -4.78 5.46
C LEU A 64 3.18 -5.76 4.28
N GLY A 65 3.97 -5.46 3.23
CA GLY A 65 4.12 -6.31 2.05
C GLY A 65 2.88 -6.38 1.16
N PHE A 66 2.00 -5.38 1.22
CA PHE A 66 0.84 -5.29 0.33
C PHE A 66 1.25 -5.04 -1.12
N ASP A 67 0.39 -5.44 -2.04
CA ASP A 67 0.57 -5.24 -3.47
C ASP A 67 0.12 -3.83 -3.94
N THR A 68 -0.35 -2.99 -3.02
CA THR A 68 -0.84 -1.62 -3.25
C THR A 68 -0.39 -0.69 -2.12
N ILE A 69 -0.35 0.61 -2.41
CA ILE A 69 -0.27 1.67 -1.39
C ILE A 69 -1.58 2.46 -1.39
N MET A 70 -2.04 2.89 -0.21
CA MET A 70 -3.14 3.83 -0.04
C MET A 70 -2.85 4.74 1.17
N PRO A 71 -3.24 6.02 1.12
CA PRO A 71 -3.20 6.91 2.29
C PRO A 71 -4.28 6.54 3.31
#